data_AF-A0A2N8M6R4-F1
#
_entry.id   AF-A0A2N8M6R4-F1
#
_cell.length_a   1.000
_cell.length_b   1.000
_cell.length_c   1.000
_cell.angle_alpha   90.00
_cell.angle_beta   90.00
_cell.angle_gamma   90.00
#
_symmetry.space_group_name_H-M   'P 1'
#
loop_
_entity.id
_entity.type
_entity.pdbx_description
1 polymer ?
#
loop_
_entity_poly.entity_id
_entity_poly.type
_entity_poly.pdbx_seq_one_letter_code
_entity_poly.pdbx_strand_id
1 'polypeptide(L)'
;MQIAVIGLDLAKNVFQVHGIDDSGQAVLKRKLRRSEVLPLFAGLAPALVGIEACHTAHYWGREIAALGHDVRLMPPQFVKPYVKSQKNDAADAEAICEAVQRPTMRFVPIKSADQQAVLMLHRTRDLLIRQRSSLISAIRAHFAEFGIVVGQGIRNVERLLALLETAGDQRLPALAAEMLGILAAQLRRVAEQVKEVEVKLLAWHRADETSRRLQSVPGLGPITASAIVATVGDPKQFKSGRQFAAWLGLVPQQRSSGGKERLGGISKRGDGYIRRLLVHGARAIVGWRKRSATHKTPWIERLLARRPTNVATVAYANKLARIAWAIMMHGNRYNPALAFATMP
;
A
#
# COMPACT_ATOMS: atom_id res chain seq x y z
N MET A 1 3.78 39.27 15.21
CA MET A 1 3.12 38.73 14.00
C MET A 1 2.91 37.25 14.22
N GLN A 2 1.66 36.78 14.14
CA GLN A 2 1.30 35.38 14.33
C GLN A 2 1.41 34.63 12.99
N ILE A 3 2.09 33.49 12.98
CA ILE A 3 2.17 32.64 11.78
C ILE A 3 0.91 31.78 11.75
N ALA A 4 0.09 31.93 10.72
CA ALA A 4 -1.21 31.28 10.60
C ALA A 4 -1.10 29.91 9.89
N VAL A 5 -0.28 29.84 8.84
CA VAL A 5 -0.12 28.64 8.01
C VAL A 5 1.36 28.38 7.73
N ILE A 6 1.76 27.12 7.79
CA ILE A 6 3.13 26.67 7.60
C ILE A 6 3.15 25.52 6.59
N GLY A 7 3.99 25.64 5.57
CA GLY A 7 4.43 24.53 4.74
C GLY A 7 5.79 24.02 5.19
N LEU A 8 5.87 22.72 5.47
CA LEU A 8 7.11 22.06 5.88
C LEU A 8 7.48 20.97 4.86
N ASP A 9 8.55 21.22 4.12
CA ASP A 9 9.15 20.23 3.24
C ASP A 9 10.17 19.37 4.00
N LEU A 10 10.01 18.04 3.89
CA LEU A 10 10.77 17.07 4.68
C LEU A 10 11.90 16.44 3.86
N ALA A 11 13.12 16.53 4.38
CA ALA A 11 14.25 15.74 3.88
C ALA A 11 14.88 14.89 4.98
N LYS A 12 16.02 14.24 4.67
CA LYS A 12 16.73 13.38 5.63
C LYS A 12 17.29 14.20 6.81
N ASN A 13 17.97 15.31 6.51
CA ASN A 13 18.75 16.08 7.49
C ASN A 13 18.38 17.57 7.54
N VAL A 14 18.08 18.17 6.38
CA VAL A 14 17.78 19.59 6.23
C VAL A 14 16.40 19.73 5.64
N PHE A 15 15.51 20.33 6.41
CA PHE A 15 14.12 20.61 6.10
C PHE A 15 14.00 22.06 5.65
N GLN A 16 12.90 22.38 5.00
CA GLN A 16 12.61 23.75 4.60
C GLN A 16 11.24 24.14 5.12
N VAL A 17 11.18 25.28 5.81
CA VAL A 17 9.94 25.84 6.33
C VAL A 17 9.57 27.12 5.58
N HIS A 18 8.30 27.25 5.27
CA HIS A 18 7.67 28.46 4.75
C HIS A 18 6.44 28.74 5.62
N GLY A 19 6.30 29.94 6.16
CA GLY A 19 5.17 30.34 6.99
C GLY A 19 4.63 31.70 6.59
N ILE A 20 3.31 31.81 6.55
CA ILE A 20 2.56 33.02 6.23
C ILE A 20 1.70 33.46 7.42
N ASP A 21 1.43 34.76 7.52
CA ASP A 21 0.45 35.31 8.46
C ASP A 21 -0.99 35.24 7.90
N ASP A 22 -1.95 35.81 8.64
CA ASP A 22 -3.37 35.82 8.25
C ASP A 22 -3.65 36.63 6.97
N SER A 23 -2.75 37.55 6.59
CA SER A 23 -2.84 38.32 5.34
C SER A 23 -2.25 37.58 4.13
N GLY A 24 -1.64 36.41 4.36
CA GLY A 24 -0.93 35.64 3.35
C GLY A 24 0.50 36.12 3.08
N GLN A 25 1.04 37.04 3.88
CA GLN A 25 2.40 37.52 3.73
C GLN A 25 3.39 36.52 4.33
N ALA A 26 4.45 36.20 3.58
CA ALA A 26 5.51 35.31 4.07
C ALA A 26 6.31 35.98 5.20
N VAL A 27 6.22 35.39 6.40
CA VAL A 27 6.86 35.88 7.63
C VAL A 27 7.93 34.93 8.16
N LEU A 28 7.99 33.70 7.64
CA LEU A 28 8.99 32.70 7.99
C LEU A 28 9.46 31.98 6.73
N LYS A 29 10.76 32.05 6.43
CA LYS A 29 11.37 31.27 5.34
C LYS A 29 12.79 30.91 5.72
N ARG A 30 13.03 29.65 6.09
CA ARG A 30 14.38 29.18 6.47
C ARG A 30 14.58 27.69 6.30
N LYS A 31 15.84 27.29 6.27
CA LYS A 31 16.26 25.90 6.43
C LYS A 31 16.21 25.52 7.91
N LEU A 32 15.89 24.27 8.18
CA LEU A 32 15.88 23.69 9.52
C LEU A 32 16.66 22.39 9.52
N ARG A 33 17.58 22.23 10.46
CA ARG A 33 18.14 20.93 10.81
C ARG A 33 17.08 20.11 11.52
N ARG A 34 17.23 18.79 11.46
CA ARG A 34 16.33 17.84 12.15
C ARG A 34 16.10 18.19 13.62
N SER A 35 17.15 18.60 14.34
CA SER A 35 17.09 18.98 15.76
C SER A 35 16.38 20.29 16.04
N GLU A 36 16.20 21.14 15.03
CA GLU A 36 15.63 22.49 15.17
C GLU A 36 14.11 22.52 14.93
N VAL A 37 13.53 21.43 14.41
CA VAL A 37 12.11 21.36 14.05
C VAL A 37 11.24 21.52 15.30
N LEU A 38 11.37 20.63 16.31
CA LEU A 38 10.52 20.72 17.51
C LEU A 38 10.75 22.01 18.31
N PRO A 39 12.00 22.47 18.54
CA PRO A 39 12.22 23.77 19.19
C PRO A 39 11.55 24.94 18.47
N LEU A 40 11.54 24.94 17.13
CA LEU A 40 10.81 25.97 16.37
C LEU A 40 9.31 25.89 16.65
N PHE A 41 8.69 24.73 16.43
CA PHE A 41 7.23 24.60 16.57
C PHE A 41 6.76 24.84 18.01
N ALA A 42 7.54 24.44 19.02
CA ALA A 42 7.22 24.70 20.43
C ALA A 42 7.19 26.20 20.78
N GLY A 43 7.93 27.03 20.04
CA GLY A 43 7.94 28.49 20.21
C GLY A 43 6.88 29.22 19.39
N LEU A 44 6.08 28.53 18.57
CA LEU A 44 5.03 29.11 17.75
C LEU A 44 3.66 28.93 18.41
N ALA A 45 2.77 29.90 18.19
CA ALA A 45 1.36 29.70 18.47
C ALA A 45 0.77 28.58 17.58
N PRO A 46 -0.33 27.93 17.99
CA PRO A 46 -1.06 26.97 17.15
C PRO A 46 -1.32 27.53 15.75
N ALA A 47 -1.05 26.70 14.74
CA ALA A 47 -1.07 27.07 13.32
C ALA A 47 -1.49 25.86 12.48
N LEU A 48 -1.94 26.11 11.25
CA LEU A 48 -2.18 25.08 10.25
C LEU A 48 -0.84 24.67 9.61
N VAL A 49 -0.51 23.38 9.65
CA VAL A 49 0.77 22.86 9.13
C VAL A 49 0.54 21.86 8.02
N GLY A 50 0.93 22.22 6.80
CA GLY A 50 1.01 21.32 5.66
C GLY A 50 2.34 20.57 5.64
N ILE A 51 2.27 19.26 5.37
CA ILE A 51 3.46 18.41 5.18
C ILE A 51 3.21 17.49 3.99
N GLU A 52 4.18 17.34 3.08
CA GLU A 52 4.09 16.32 2.04
C GLU A 52 4.22 14.90 2.65
N ALA A 53 3.32 14.00 2.26
CA ALA A 53 3.31 12.63 2.73
C ALA A 53 4.53 11.85 2.18
N CYS A 54 5.52 11.65 3.05
CA CYS A 54 6.74 10.89 2.79
C CYS A 54 7.02 9.89 3.93
N HIS A 55 8.18 9.20 3.89
CA HIS A 55 8.56 8.17 4.87
C HIS A 55 8.57 8.67 6.32
N THR A 56 8.96 9.93 6.55
CA THR A 56 9.08 10.53 7.90
C THR A 56 7.87 11.39 8.28
N ALA A 57 6.92 11.61 7.37
CA ALA A 57 5.81 12.53 7.56
C ALA A 57 4.87 12.13 8.71
N HIS A 58 4.66 10.83 8.94
CA HIS A 58 3.83 10.38 10.06
C HIS A 58 4.46 10.65 11.43
N TYR A 59 5.79 10.51 11.56
CA TYR A 59 6.50 10.87 12.79
C TYR A 59 6.37 12.37 13.06
N TRP A 60 6.77 13.20 12.10
CA TRP A 60 6.71 14.65 12.25
C TRP A 60 5.29 15.16 12.44
N GLY A 61 4.33 14.56 11.75
CA GLY A 61 2.92 14.87 11.92
C GLY A 61 2.44 14.68 13.35
N ARG A 62 2.84 13.57 14.01
CA ARG A 62 2.48 13.33 15.41
C ARG A 62 3.18 14.30 16.37
N GLU A 63 4.49 14.48 16.22
CA GLU A 63 5.26 15.33 17.13
C GLU A 63 4.81 16.80 17.05
N ILE A 64 4.57 17.31 15.84
CA ILE A 64 4.10 18.69 15.65
C ILE A 64 2.64 18.84 16.12
N ALA A 65 1.78 17.85 15.87
CA ALA A 65 0.41 17.88 16.39
C ALA A 65 0.36 17.85 17.93
N ALA A 66 1.29 17.14 18.58
CA ALA A 66 1.40 17.12 20.05
C ALA A 66 1.77 18.47 20.67
N LEU A 67 2.35 19.38 19.87
CA LEU A 67 2.62 20.77 20.27
C LEU A 67 1.41 21.71 20.05
N GLY A 68 0.25 21.18 19.61
CA GLY A 68 -1.00 21.93 19.48
C GLY A 68 -1.32 22.45 18.07
N HIS A 69 -0.54 22.09 17.05
CA HIS A 69 -0.79 22.52 15.67
C HIS A 69 -1.82 21.62 14.94
N ASP A 70 -2.59 22.18 14.01
CA ASP A 70 -3.43 21.42 13.07
C ASP A 70 -2.56 20.91 11.91
N VAL A 71 -2.10 19.67 12.00
CA VAL A 71 -1.18 19.09 11.00
C VAL A 71 -1.92 18.27 9.95
N ARG A 72 -1.67 18.59 8.69
CA ARG A 72 -2.30 17.93 7.54
C ARG A 72 -1.27 17.39 6.56
N LEU A 73 -1.24 16.07 6.40
CA LEU A 73 -0.35 15.43 5.41
C LEU A 73 -0.99 15.42 4.03
N MET A 74 -0.25 15.75 2.98
CA MET A 74 -0.76 15.83 1.60
C MET A 74 -0.05 14.85 0.67
N PRO A 75 -0.78 14.12 -0.19
CA PRO A 75 -0.15 13.37 -1.28
C PRO A 75 0.70 14.28 -2.19
N PRO A 76 1.93 13.88 -2.58
CA PRO A 76 2.82 14.70 -3.43
C PRO A 76 2.17 15.17 -4.73
N GLN A 77 1.34 14.32 -5.32
CA GLN A 77 0.57 14.60 -6.54
C GLN A 77 -0.39 15.79 -6.43
N PHE A 78 -0.79 16.19 -5.22
CA PHE A 78 -1.66 17.34 -4.97
C PHE A 78 -0.87 18.60 -4.59
N VAL A 79 0.39 18.46 -4.16
CA VAL A 79 1.31 19.58 -3.93
C VAL A 79 1.92 20.05 -5.25
N LYS A 80 2.29 19.11 -6.13
CA LYS A 80 2.96 19.39 -7.42
C LYS A 80 2.35 20.54 -8.26
N PRO A 81 1.02 20.68 -8.40
CA PRO A 81 0.43 21.79 -9.17
C PRO A 81 0.69 23.19 -8.60
N TYR A 82 1.12 23.30 -7.34
CA TYR A 82 1.38 24.57 -6.64
C TYR A 82 2.86 24.99 -6.71
N VAL A 83 3.73 24.19 -7.34
CA VAL A 83 5.13 24.56 -7.57
C VAL A 83 5.20 25.50 -8.78
N LYS A 84 5.43 26.80 -8.52
CA LYS A 84 5.36 27.87 -9.54
C LYS A 84 6.64 28.06 -10.35
N SER A 85 7.79 27.68 -9.80
CA SER A 85 9.11 27.91 -10.39
C SER A 85 9.92 26.63 -10.53
N GLN A 86 11.20 26.75 -10.90
CA GLN A 86 12.14 25.64 -10.86
C GLN A 86 12.13 24.96 -9.49
N LYS A 87 12.23 23.62 -9.51
CA LYS A 87 12.13 22.81 -8.31
C LYS A 87 13.32 23.07 -7.37
N ASN A 88 13.02 23.47 -6.15
CA ASN A 88 13.94 23.50 -5.01
C ASN A 88 13.15 23.39 -3.70
N ASP A 89 13.83 23.03 -2.61
CA ASP A 89 13.18 22.78 -1.31
C ASP A 89 12.35 23.98 -0.81
N ALA A 90 12.78 25.22 -1.11
CA ALA A 90 12.07 26.44 -0.73
C ALA A 90 10.76 26.65 -1.49
N ALA A 91 10.77 26.35 -2.80
CA ALA A 91 9.58 26.36 -3.63
C ALA A 91 8.63 25.21 -3.25
N ASP A 92 9.18 24.05 -2.87
CA ASP A 92 8.38 22.90 -2.41
C ASP A 92 7.69 23.23 -1.06
N ALA A 93 8.39 23.84 -0.10
CA ALA A 93 7.78 24.29 1.16
C ALA A 93 6.69 25.36 0.96
N GLU A 94 6.90 26.31 0.05
CA GLU A 94 5.89 27.31 -0.33
C GLU A 94 4.67 26.66 -0.99
N ALA A 95 4.88 25.71 -1.91
CA ALA A 95 3.80 24.98 -2.57
C ALA A 95 2.97 24.15 -1.56
N ILE A 96 3.61 23.54 -0.56
CA ILE A 96 2.94 22.86 0.55
C ILE A 96 2.09 23.88 1.35
N CYS A 97 2.67 25.04 1.68
CA CYS A 97 1.97 26.09 2.42
C CYS A 97 0.72 26.58 1.67
N GLU A 98 0.80 26.72 0.35
CA GLU A 98 -0.35 27.12 -0.47
C GLU A 98 -1.38 26.00 -0.62
N ALA A 99 -0.94 24.77 -0.86
CA ALA A 99 -1.82 23.62 -1.10
C ALA A 99 -2.68 23.29 0.13
N VAL A 100 -2.14 23.37 1.34
CA VAL A 100 -2.83 22.98 2.58
C VAL A 100 -4.07 23.83 2.89
N GLN A 101 -4.12 25.05 2.36
CA GLN A 101 -5.21 25.99 2.55
C GLN A 101 -6.43 25.71 1.67
N ARG A 102 -6.29 24.83 0.66
CA ARG A 102 -7.33 24.65 -0.36
C ARG A 102 -8.50 23.85 0.22
N PRO A 103 -9.75 24.38 0.19
CA PRO A 103 -10.89 23.71 0.84
C PRO A 103 -11.23 22.33 0.26
N THR A 104 -10.88 22.09 -1.01
CA THR A 104 -11.13 20.83 -1.72
C THR A 104 -9.97 19.84 -1.59
N MET A 105 -8.91 20.19 -0.85
CA MET A 105 -7.72 19.36 -0.67
C MET A 105 -8.06 18.06 0.05
N ARG A 106 -7.35 16.99 -0.32
CA ARG A 106 -7.48 15.69 0.32
C ARG A 106 -6.20 15.37 1.07
N PHE A 107 -6.36 15.09 2.36
CA PHE A 107 -5.26 14.80 3.26
C PHE A 107 -5.12 13.31 3.53
N VAL A 108 -3.92 12.91 3.93
CA VAL A 108 -3.61 11.58 4.43
C VAL A 108 -3.69 11.65 5.97
N PRO A 109 -4.54 10.83 6.61
CA PRO A 109 -4.58 10.78 8.07
C PRO A 109 -3.20 10.44 8.65
N ILE A 110 -2.82 11.15 9.70
CA ILE A 110 -1.62 10.84 10.48
C ILE A 110 -1.87 9.52 11.19
N LYS A 111 -1.01 8.54 10.93
CA LYS A 111 -1.11 7.21 11.56
C LYS A 111 -0.49 7.25 12.95
N SER A 112 -1.04 6.46 13.87
CA SER A 112 -0.41 6.19 15.16
C SER A 112 0.89 5.38 14.97
N ALA A 113 1.75 5.40 15.99
CA ALA A 113 2.95 4.57 15.99
C ALA A 113 2.61 3.07 15.84
N ASP A 114 1.56 2.61 16.53
CA ASP A 114 1.10 1.21 16.45
C ASP A 114 0.59 0.83 15.06
N GLN A 115 -0.18 1.72 14.41
CA GLN A 115 -0.60 1.50 13.02
C GLN A 115 0.62 1.38 12.09
N GLN A 116 1.64 2.22 12.28
CA GLN A 116 2.88 2.10 11.50
C GLN A 116 3.61 0.79 11.79
N ALA A 117 3.66 0.32 13.05
CA ALA A 117 4.28 -0.94 13.42
C ALA A 117 3.60 -2.14 12.73
N VAL A 118 2.26 -2.16 12.67
CA VAL A 118 1.52 -3.20 11.95
C VAL A 118 1.80 -3.13 10.44
N LEU A 119 1.86 -1.92 9.87
CA LEU A 119 2.24 -1.76 8.46
C LEU A 119 3.67 -2.22 8.18
N MET A 120 4.58 -2.11 9.15
CA MET A 120 5.93 -2.67 9.03
C MET A 120 5.89 -4.20 8.89
N LEU A 121 5.03 -4.93 9.62
CA LEU A 121 4.84 -6.37 9.41
C LEU A 121 4.49 -6.68 7.95
N HIS A 122 3.57 -5.90 7.37
CA HIS A 122 3.19 -6.05 5.96
C HIS A 122 4.32 -5.75 4.98
N ARG A 123 5.09 -4.68 5.20
CA ARG A 123 6.21 -4.30 4.31
C ARG A 123 7.38 -5.27 4.43
N THR A 124 7.69 -5.74 5.64
CA THR A 124 8.71 -6.77 5.87
C THR A 124 8.32 -8.08 5.19
N ARG A 125 7.07 -8.55 5.37
CA ARG A 125 6.58 -9.72 4.65
C ARG A 125 6.70 -9.55 3.13
N ASP A 126 6.30 -8.39 2.61
CA ASP A 126 6.37 -8.13 1.17
C ASP A 126 7.79 -8.16 0.61
N LEU A 127 8.75 -7.60 1.35
CA LEU A 127 10.17 -7.66 1.01
C LEU A 127 10.68 -9.10 1.00
N LEU A 128 10.42 -9.85 2.06
CA LEU A 128 10.86 -11.24 2.18
C LEU A 128 10.25 -12.14 1.10
N ILE A 129 8.97 -11.93 0.74
CA ILE A 129 8.33 -12.65 -0.38
C ILE A 129 9.03 -12.33 -1.71
N ARG A 130 9.40 -11.07 -1.97
CA ARG A 130 10.17 -10.70 -3.17
C ARG A 130 11.55 -11.35 -3.18
N GLN A 131 12.28 -11.30 -2.06
CA GLN A 131 13.58 -11.95 -1.92
C GLN A 131 13.47 -13.46 -2.17
N ARG A 132 12.46 -14.11 -1.58
CA ARG A 132 12.18 -15.54 -1.80
C ARG A 132 11.97 -15.86 -3.27
N SER A 133 11.15 -15.07 -3.96
CA SER A 133 10.92 -15.24 -5.40
C SER A 133 12.20 -15.01 -6.22
N SER A 134 13.01 -14.02 -5.86
CA SER A 134 14.30 -13.74 -6.52
C SER A 134 15.27 -14.91 -6.36
N LEU A 135 15.39 -15.46 -5.16
CA LEU A 135 16.25 -16.61 -4.85
C LEU A 135 15.80 -17.86 -5.62
N ILE A 136 14.49 -18.14 -5.65
CA ILE A 136 13.91 -19.22 -6.44
C ILE A 136 14.26 -19.07 -7.92
N SER A 137 14.12 -17.86 -8.48
CA SER A 137 14.45 -17.62 -9.88
C SER A 137 15.95 -17.80 -10.15
N ALA A 138 16.83 -17.30 -9.28
CA ALA A 138 18.27 -17.45 -9.41
C ALA A 138 18.71 -18.91 -9.34
N ILE A 139 18.25 -19.66 -8.33
CA ILE A 139 18.54 -21.10 -8.19
C ILE A 139 18.12 -21.85 -9.47
N ARG A 140 16.91 -21.59 -9.97
CA ARG A 140 16.43 -22.24 -11.21
C ARG A 140 17.28 -21.89 -12.42
N ALA A 141 17.71 -20.63 -12.55
CA ALA A 141 18.57 -20.19 -13.65
C ALA A 141 19.93 -20.89 -13.60
N HIS A 142 20.58 -20.92 -12.43
CA HIS A 142 21.88 -21.58 -12.27
C HIS A 142 21.83 -23.08 -12.53
N PHE A 143 20.81 -23.80 -12.04
CA PHE A 143 20.64 -25.21 -12.39
C PHE A 143 20.43 -25.42 -13.90
N ALA A 144 19.72 -24.50 -14.57
CA ALA A 144 19.49 -24.57 -16.01
C ALA A 144 20.77 -24.37 -16.84
N GLU A 145 21.75 -23.63 -16.36
CA GLU A 145 23.08 -23.49 -17.00
C GLU A 145 23.80 -24.85 -17.13
N PHE A 146 23.50 -25.80 -16.25
CA PHE A 146 24.03 -27.17 -16.27
C PHE A 146 23.04 -28.20 -16.85
N GLY A 147 21.99 -27.75 -17.54
CA GLY A 147 20.98 -28.63 -18.15
C GLY A 147 20.04 -29.32 -17.15
N ILE A 148 20.02 -28.86 -15.89
CA ILE A 148 19.13 -29.38 -14.84
C ILE A 148 17.89 -28.47 -14.77
N VAL A 149 16.76 -28.93 -15.30
CA VAL A 149 15.54 -28.11 -15.41
C VAL A 149 14.38 -28.75 -14.67
N VAL A 150 13.60 -27.92 -13.99
CA VAL A 150 12.34 -28.31 -13.35
C VAL A 150 11.20 -27.38 -13.75
N GLY A 151 9.97 -27.90 -13.66
CA GLY A 151 8.75 -27.13 -13.87
C GLY A 151 8.63 -25.90 -12.97
N GLN A 152 7.78 -24.96 -13.35
CA GLN A 152 7.56 -23.76 -12.53
C GLN A 152 6.93 -24.09 -11.17
N GLY A 153 7.24 -23.29 -10.15
CA GLY A 153 6.61 -23.36 -8.82
C GLY A 153 7.55 -23.83 -7.71
N ILE A 154 7.23 -23.43 -6.49
CA ILE A 154 8.10 -23.62 -5.31
C ILE A 154 8.37 -25.10 -5.00
N ARG A 155 7.37 -25.98 -5.15
CA ARG A 155 7.50 -27.43 -4.93
C ARG A 155 8.54 -28.09 -5.84
N ASN A 156 8.73 -27.54 -7.03
CA ASN A 156 9.69 -28.07 -7.98
C ASN A 156 11.12 -27.62 -7.65
N VAL A 157 11.27 -26.48 -6.95
CA VAL A 157 12.58 -26.00 -6.47
C VAL A 157 13.10 -26.89 -5.36
N GLU A 158 12.24 -27.40 -4.48
CA GLU A 158 12.65 -28.34 -3.42
C GLU A 158 13.36 -29.57 -3.98
N ARG A 159 12.98 -30.04 -5.18
CA ARG A 159 13.68 -31.13 -5.88
C ARG A 159 15.10 -30.74 -6.29
N LEU A 160 15.31 -29.50 -6.72
CA LEU A 160 16.65 -29.00 -7.04
C LEU A 160 17.52 -28.88 -5.77
N LEU A 161 16.92 -28.44 -4.67
CA LEU A 161 17.64 -28.33 -3.39
C LEU A 161 18.06 -29.70 -2.87
N ALA A 162 17.22 -30.73 -3.04
CA ALA A 162 17.54 -32.10 -2.65
C ALA A 162 18.78 -32.65 -3.41
N LEU A 163 18.99 -32.26 -4.68
CA LEU A 163 20.18 -32.67 -5.44
C LEU A 163 21.49 -32.16 -4.81
N LEU A 164 21.46 -31.06 -4.06
CA LEU A 164 22.62 -30.55 -3.34
C LEU A 164 22.91 -31.36 -2.06
N GLU A 165 21.93 -32.12 -1.55
CA GLU A 165 22.02 -32.85 -0.29
C GLU A 165 22.42 -34.33 -0.50
N THR A 166 22.04 -34.95 -1.62
CA THR A 166 22.16 -36.41 -1.83
C THR A 166 23.22 -36.84 -2.85
N ALA A 167 24.50 -36.55 -2.58
CA ALA A 167 25.67 -36.93 -3.41
C ALA A 167 25.89 -36.13 -4.71
N GLY A 168 25.13 -35.06 -4.96
CA GLY A 168 25.32 -34.17 -6.10
C GLY A 168 24.88 -34.77 -7.44
N ASP A 169 24.56 -33.90 -8.39
CA ASP A 169 24.39 -34.29 -9.80
C ASP A 169 25.77 -34.21 -10.48
N GLN A 170 26.19 -35.25 -11.22
CA GLN A 170 27.50 -35.26 -11.90
C GLN A 170 27.69 -34.10 -12.89
N ARG A 171 26.58 -33.52 -13.38
CA ARG A 171 26.61 -32.33 -14.25
C ARG A 171 26.97 -31.04 -13.52
N LEU A 172 26.94 -31.04 -12.18
CA LEU A 172 27.13 -29.84 -11.38
C LEU A 172 28.57 -29.80 -10.81
N PRO A 173 29.42 -28.86 -11.26
CA PRO A 173 30.74 -28.68 -10.70
C PRO A 173 30.69 -28.34 -9.20
N ALA A 174 31.70 -28.75 -8.44
CA ALA A 174 31.75 -28.54 -6.99
C ALA A 174 31.56 -27.07 -6.59
N LEU A 175 32.23 -26.14 -7.28
CA LEU A 175 32.07 -24.70 -7.02
C LEU A 175 30.63 -24.21 -7.25
N ALA A 176 29.97 -24.70 -8.32
CA ALA A 176 28.57 -24.34 -8.58
C ALA A 176 27.63 -24.90 -7.52
N ALA A 177 27.87 -26.14 -7.07
CA ALA A 177 27.12 -26.76 -5.98
C ALA A 177 27.28 -25.97 -4.66
N GLU A 178 28.49 -25.50 -4.34
CA GLU A 178 28.76 -24.66 -3.17
C GLU A 178 27.99 -23.33 -3.23
N MET A 179 28.06 -22.62 -4.37
CA MET A 179 27.35 -21.35 -4.56
C MET A 179 25.83 -21.52 -4.52
N LEU A 180 25.31 -22.60 -5.11
CA LEU A 180 23.89 -22.97 -5.00
C LEU A 180 23.51 -23.31 -3.55
N GLY A 181 24.42 -23.91 -2.79
CA GLY A 181 24.26 -24.17 -1.36
C GLY A 181 24.05 -22.90 -0.54
N ILE A 182 24.82 -21.83 -0.82
CA ILE A 182 24.65 -20.51 -0.18
C ILE A 182 23.24 -19.95 -0.48
N LEU A 183 22.82 -19.97 -1.75
CA LEU A 183 21.48 -19.50 -2.14
C LEU A 183 20.35 -20.34 -1.53
N ALA A 184 20.54 -21.65 -1.44
CA ALA A 184 19.61 -22.58 -0.80
C ALA A 184 19.43 -22.26 0.69
N ALA A 185 20.54 -22.04 1.42
CA ALA A 185 20.51 -21.66 2.82
C ALA A 185 19.77 -20.31 3.01
N GLN A 186 20.05 -19.32 2.17
CA GLN A 186 19.34 -18.04 2.21
C GLN A 186 17.84 -18.20 1.91
N LEU A 187 17.47 -19.06 0.95
CA LEU A 187 16.07 -19.34 0.62
C LEU A 187 15.33 -19.97 1.81
N ARG A 188 15.94 -20.94 2.49
CA ARG A 188 15.37 -21.56 3.71
C ARG A 188 15.18 -20.51 4.80
N ARG A 189 16.21 -19.67 5.04
CA ARG A 189 16.15 -18.61 6.06
C ARG A 189 15.05 -17.59 5.79
N VAL A 190 14.93 -17.12 4.55
CA VAL A 190 13.86 -16.19 4.15
C VAL A 190 12.49 -16.86 4.31
N ALA A 191 12.36 -18.15 4.01
CA ALA A 191 11.10 -18.87 4.18
C ALA A 191 10.68 -18.98 5.66
N GLU A 192 11.62 -19.21 6.57
CA GLU A 192 11.40 -19.17 8.03
C GLU A 192 10.94 -17.79 8.49
N GLN A 193 11.67 -16.74 8.11
CA GLN A 193 11.35 -15.36 8.48
C GLN A 193 9.97 -14.92 7.96
N VAL A 194 9.56 -15.37 6.77
CA VAL A 194 8.18 -15.15 6.28
C VAL A 194 7.17 -15.77 7.24
N LYS A 195 7.38 -17.00 7.72
CA LYS A 195 6.48 -17.65 8.68
C LYS A 195 6.43 -16.90 10.00
N GLU A 196 7.59 -16.47 10.53
CA GLU A 196 7.67 -15.69 11.77
C GLU A 196 6.86 -14.39 11.68
N VAL A 197 6.99 -13.67 10.55
CA VAL A 197 6.22 -12.44 10.31
C VAL A 197 4.73 -12.77 10.19
N GLU A 198 4.36 -13.82 9.47
CA GLU A 198 2.96 -14.25 9.32
C GLU A 198 2.31 -14.64 10.65
N VAL A 199 3.04 -15.27 11.57
CA VAL A 199 2.55 -15.57 12.93
C VAL A 199 2.18 -14.28 13.67
N LYS A 200 3.06 -13.28 13.68
CA LYS A 200 2.80 -11.98 14.32
C LYS A 200 1.60 -11.26 13.69
N LEU A 201 1.52 -11.34 12.36
CA LEU A 201 0.46 -10.72 11.57
C LEU A 201 -0.91 -11.38 11.86
N LEU A 202 -0.95 -12.71 11.99
CA LEU A 202 -2.15 -13.45 12.37
C LEU A 202 -2.56 -13.20 13.82
N ALA A 203 -1.60 -13.06 14.74
CA ALA A 203 -1.87 -12.69 16.12
C ALA A 203 -2.57 -11.32 16.20
N TRP A 204 -2.02 -10.31 15.51
CA TRP A 204 -2.64 -8.99 15.42
C TRP A 204 -4.05 -9.05 14.79
N HIS A 205 -4.18 -9.76 13.67
CA HIS A 205 -5.47 -9.93 13.00
C HIS A 205 -6.55 -10.56 13.91
N ARG A 206 -6.19 -11.54 14.74
CA ARG A 206 -7.14 -12.19 15.67
C ARG A 206 -7.60 -11.26 16.79
N ALA A 207 -6.76 -10.30 17.19
CA ALA A 207 -7.08 -9.31 18.20
C ALA A 207 -7.95 -8.16 17.65
N ASP A 208 -7.88 -7.88 16.34
CA ASP A 208 -8.62 -6.78 15.71
C ASP A 208 -10.00 -7.22 15.19
N GLU A 209 -11.08 -6.67 15.76
CA GLU A 209 -12.44 -7.03 15.39
C GLU A 209 -12.78 -6.70 13.93
N THR A 210 -12.38 -5.52 13.46
CA THR A 210 -12.65 -5.07 12.08
C THR A 210 -11.97 -5.99 11.07
N SER A 211 -10.75 -6.41 11.36
CA SER A 211 -9.99 -7.34 10.53
C SER A 211 -10.69 -8.70 10.45
N ARG A 212 -11.19 -9.23 11.57
CA ARG A 212 -12.00 -10.47 11.59
C ARG A 212 -13.30 -10.33 10.80
N ARG A 213 -13.99 -9.19 10.91
CA ARG A 213 -15.19 -8.91 10.10
C ARG A 213 -14.87 -8.88 8.61
N LEU A 214 -13.76 -8.25 8.20
CA LEU A 214 -13.33 -8.24 6.80
C LEU A 214 -12.99 -9.64 6.28
N GLN A 215 -12.40 -10.52 7.10
CA GLN A 215 -12.08 -11.89 6.69
C GLN A 215 -13.32 -12.71 6.29
N SER A 216 -14.50 -12.37 6.82
CA SER A 216 -15.76 -13.06 6.46
C SER A 216 -16.15 -12.87 4.98
N VAL A 217 -15.54 -11.92 4.26
CA VAL A 217 -15.79 -11.68 2.83
C VAL A 217 -14.98 -12.68 1.99
N PRO A 218 -15.63 -13.49 1.12
CA PRO A 218 -14.93 -14.38 0.21
C PRO A 218 -13.96 -13.62 -0.69
N GLY A 219 -12.66 -13.91 -0.53
CA GLY A 219 -11.55 -13.25 -1.24
C GLY A 219 -10.73 -12.31 -0.36
N LEU A 220 -11.16 -12.03 0.88
CA LEU A 220 -10.36 -11.31 1.87
C LEU A 220 -9.82 -12.30 2.91
N GLY A 221 -8.56 -12.71 2.76
CA GLY A 221 -7.86 -13.47 3.80
C GLY A 221 -7.34 -12.57 4.93
N PRO A 222 -6.82 -13.16 6.04
CA PRO A 222 -6.29 -12.41 7.19
C PRO A 222 -5.28 -11.33 6.81
N ILE A 223 -4.35 -11.64 5.90
CA ILE A 223 -3.31 -10.71 5.43
C ILE A 223 -3.92 -9.53 4.68
N THR A 224 -4.95 -9.77 3.85
CA THR A 224 -5.62 -8.68 3.13
C THR A 224 -6.45 -7.83 4.09
N ALA A 225 -7.17 -8.46 5.01
CA ALA A 225 -8.00 -7.79 5.99
C ALA A 225 -7.17 -6.89 6.91
N SER A 226 -6.06 -7.40 7.47
CA SER A 226 -5.20 -6.60 8.36
C SER A 226 -4.50 -5.46 7.62
N ALA A 227 -4.07 -5.68 6.38
CA ALA A 227 -3.45 -4.64 5.56
C ALA A 227 -4.40 -3.46 5.36
N ILE A 228 -5.67 -3.75 5.04
CA ILE A 228 -6.70 -2.73 4.84
C ILE A 228 -6.93 -1.95 6.14
N VAL A 229 -7.18 -2.64 7.26
CA VAL A 229 -7.46 -1.98 8.55
C VAL A 229 -6.30 -1.10 8.99
N ALA A 230 -5.07 -1.64 8.99
CA ALA A 230 -3.89 -0.90 9.42
C ALA A 230 -3.55 0.31 8.53
N THR A 231 -3.93 0.25 7.24
CA THR A 231 -3.64 1.33 6.29
C THR A 231 -4.67 2.43 6.34
N VAL A 232 -5.95 2.07 6.45
CA VAL A 232 -7.07 3.00 6.43
C VAL A 232 -7.20 3.71 7.77
N GLY A 233 -7.17 2.98 8.89
CA GLY A 233 -7.53 3.54 10.18
C GLY A 233 -9.00 3.92 10.21
N ASP A 234 -9.31 5.20 10.00
CA ASP A 234 -10.70 5.69 9.95
C ASP A 234 -11.29 5.59 8.53
N PRO A 235 -12.34 4.78 8.30
CA PRO A 235 -12.99 4.67 7.00
C PRO A 235 -13.78 5.93 6.59
N LYS A 236 -14.11 6.83 7.52
CA LYS A 236 -14.84 8.09 7.26
C LYS A 236 -14.08 9.08 6.39
N GLN A 237 -12.77 8.88 6.22
CA GLN A 237 -11.96 9.65 5.26
C GLN A 237 -12.44 9.48 3.80
N PHE A 238 -13.26 8.45 3.51
CA PHE A 238 -13.88 8.25 2.21
C PHE A 238 -15.39 8.43 2.30
N LYS A 239 -15.96 9.21 1.38
CA LYS A 239 -17.41 9.45 1.21
C LYS A 239 -18.18 8.21 0.75
N SER A 240 -17.49 7.28 0.07
CA SER A 240 -18.11 6.05 -0.45
C SER A 240 -17.09 4.97 -0.73
N GLY A 241 -17.55 3.72 -0.82
CA GLY A 241 -16.72 2.60 -1.28
C GLY A 241 -16.19 2.81 -2.71
N ARG A 242 -16.88 3.58 -3.56
CA ARG A 242 -16.37 3.95 -4.90
C ARG A 242 -15.14 4.84 -4.78
N GLN A 243 -15.15 5.81 -3.86
CA GLN A 243 -13.99 6.65 -3.58
C GLN A 243 -12.83 5.82 -3.02
N PHE A 244 -13.10 4.87 -2.13
CA PHE A 244 -12.07 3.96 -1.62
C PHE A 244 -11.44 3.10 -2.72
N ALA A 245 -12.24 2.51 -3.62
CA ALA A 245 -11.73 1.75 -4.75
C ALA A 245 -10.91 2.64 -5.74
N ALA A 246 -11.33 3.90 -5.93
CA ALA A 246 -10.58 4.87 -6.72
C ALA A 246 -9.23 5.24 -6.06
N TRP A 247 -9.21 5.39 -4.74
CA TRP A 247 -7.99 5.64 -3.96
C TRP A 247 -6.99 4.50 -4.08
N LEU A 248 -7.45 3.25 -4.14
CA LEU A 248 -6.63 2.06 -4.42
C LEU A 248 -6.24 1.89 -5.90
N GLY A 249 -6.69 2.78 -6.77
CA GLY A 249 -6.43 2.74 -8.20
C GLY A 249 -7.04 1.55 -8.93
N LEU A 250 -8.19 1.04 -8.44
CA LEU A 250 -8.97 -0.06 -9.00
C LEU A 250 -10.08 0.42 -9.96
N VAL A 251 -10.05 1.70 -10.36
CA VAL A 251 -10.99 2.30 -11.31
C VAL A 251 -10.30 2.56 -12.65
N PRO A 252 -11.02 2.54 -13.79
CA PRO A 252 -10.45 2.85 -15.09
C PRO A 252 -9.79 4.24 -15.13
N GLN A 253 -8.72 4.38 -15.92
CA GLN A 253 -8.19 5.68 -16.32
C GLN A 253 -9.15 6.32 -17.31
N GLN A 254 -9.47 7.59 -17.09
CA GLN A 254 -10.25 8.38 -18.04
C GLN A 254 -9.31 9.27 -18.86
N ARG A 255 -9.38 9.13 -20.19
CA ARG A 255 -8.71 10.02 -21.16
C ARG A 255 -9.78 10.60 -22.09
N SER A 256 -10.53 11.58 -21.57
CA SER A 256 -11.63 12.20 -22.30
C SER A 256 -11.22 13.59 -22.78
N SER A 257 -11.46 13.89 -24.05
CA SER A 257 -11.23 15.21 -24.66
C SER A 257 -12.30 15.47 -25.72
N GLY A 258 -12.83 16.69 -25.80
CA GLY A 258 -13.77 17.10 -26.85
C GLY A 258 -15.02 16.22 -26.98
N GLY A 259 -15.64 15.84 -25.85
CA GLY A 259 -16.87 15.03 -25.83
C GLY A 259 -16.70 13.52 -26.06
N LYS A 260 -15.49 13.02 -26.36
CA LYS A 260 -15.23 11.58 -26.52
C LYS A 260 -14.73 10.97 -25.22
N GLU A 261 -15.55 10.14 -24.58
CA GLU A 261 -15.13 9.36 -23.43
C GLU A 261 -14.29 8.14 -23.86
N ARG A 262 -13.04 8.07 -23.39
CA ARG A 262 -12.21 6.87 -23.52
C ARG A 262 -11.76 6.39 -22.15
N LEU A 263 -12.20 5.18 -21.79
CA LEU A 263 -11.77 4.47 -20.59
C LEU A 263 -10.65 3.48 -20.94
N GLY A 264 -9.52 3.59 -20.23
CA GLY A 264 -8.37 2.71 -20.39
C GLY A 264 -8.29 1.62 -19.31
N GLY A 265 -7.08 1.09 -19.12
CA GLY A 265 -6.78 0.21 -17.98
C GLY A 265 -6.99 0.91 -16.63
N ILE A 266 -6.85 0.18 -15.52
CA ILE A 266 -7.00 0.79 -14.19
C ILE A 266 -5.96 1.88 -13.93
N SER A 267 -6.29 2.84 -13.06
CA SER A 267 -5.43 4.00 -12.77
C SER A 267 -4.10 3.65 -12.15
N LYS A 268 -4.03 2.54 -11.41
CA LYS A 268 -2.84 2.11 -10.64
C LYS A 268 -2.34 3.16 -9.63
N ARG A 269 -3.12 4.20 -9.33
CA ARG A 269 -2.80 5.22 -8.30
C ARG A 269 -2.93 4.64 -6.88
N GLY A 270 -2.31 5.28 -5.90
CA GLY A 270 -2.40 4.89 -4.49
C GLY A 270 -1.67 3.61 -4.13
N ASP A 271 -2.13 2.90 -3.09
CA ASP A 271 -1.39 1.79 -2.49
C ASP A 271 -1.40 0.52 -3.38
N GLY A 272 -0.24 0.25 -4.00
CA GLY A 272 -0.04 -0.93 -4.86
C GLY A 272 -0.03 -2.27 -4.12
N TYR A 273 0.29 -2.27 -2.83
CA TYR A 273 0.32 -3.48 -2.00
C TYR A 273 -1.09 -3.98 -1.70
N ILE A 274 -1.98 -3.11 -1.20
CA ILE A 274 -3.39 -3.46 -0.98
C ILE A 274 -4.06 -3.86 -2.29
N ARG A 275 -3.82 -3.08 -3.37
CA ARG A 275 -4.37 -3.41 -4.69
C ARG A 275 -3.95 -4.82 -5.13
N ARG A 276 -2.68 -5.18 -4.97
CA ARG A 276 -2.18 -6.53 -5.31
C ARG A 276 -2.86 -7.60 -4.46
N LEU A 277 -3.00 -7.39 -3.14
CA LEU A 277 -3.69 -8.34 -2.25
C LEU A 277 -5.16 -8.55 -2.64
N LEU A 278 -5.89 -7.48 -2.96
CA LEU A 278 -7.27 -7.56 -3.44
C LEU A 278 -7.39 -8.29 -4.77
N VAL A 279 -6.46 -8.06 -5.71
CA VAL A 279 -6.45 -8.76 -7.00
C VAL A 279 -6.13 -10.24 -6.82
N HIS A 280 -5.22 -10.62 -5.91
CA HIS A 280 -4.98 -12.04 -5.60
C HIS A 280 -6.19 -12.69 -4.94
N GLY A 281 -6.83 -12.01 -3.99
CA GLY A 281 -8.09 -12.45 -3.39
C GLY A 281 -9.18 -12.70 -4.42
N ALA A 282 -9.41 -11.71 -5.30
CA ALA A 282 -10.34 -11.83 -6.42
C ALA A 282 -9.98 -12.98 -7.37
N ARG A 283 -8.69 -13.15 -7.68
CA ARG A 283 -8.23 -14.22 -8.58
C ARG A 283 -8.46 -15.60 -7.99
N ALA A 284 -8.28 -15.76 -6.67
CA ALA A 284 -8.61 -17.00 -5.98
C ALA A 284 -10.09 -17.32 -6.14
N ILE A 285 -11.00 -16.35 -5.92
CA ILE A 285 -12.44 -16.55 -6.07
C ILE A 285 -12.80 -16.90 -7.52
N VAL A 286 -12.32 -16.12 -8.49
CA VAL A 286 -12.56 -16.39 -9.90
C VAL A 286 -12.02 -17.77 -10.28
N GLY A 287 -10.86 -18.19 -9.80
CA GLY A 287 -10.31 -19.52 -10.07
C GLY A 287 -11.14 -20.66 -9.45
N TRP A 288 -11.55 -20.50 -8.19
CA TRP A 288 -12.24 -21.53 -7.41
C TRP A 288 -13.72 -21.68 -7.72
N ARG A 289 -14.35 -20.70 -8.39
CA ARG A 289 -15.78 -20.75 -8.76
C ARG A 289 -16.19 -22.03 -9.51
N LYS A 290 -15.28 -22.63 -10.29
CA LYS A 290 -15.55 -23.87 -11.06
C LYS A 290 -15.66 -25.10 -10.15
N ARG A 291 -15.11 -25.02 -8.94
CA ARG A 291 -15.00 -26.12 -7.97
C ARG A 291 -15.95 -25.97 -6.78
N SER A 292 -16.67 -24.85 -6.68
CA SER A 292 -17.45 -24.53 -5.49
C SER A 292 -18.62 -23.60 -5.83
N ALA A 293 -19.84 -24.07 -5.59
CA ALA A 293 -21.06 -23.31 -5.83
C ALA A 293 -21.16 -22.06 -4.94
N THR A 294 -20.57 -22.07 -3.74
CA THR A 294 -20.59 -20.93 -2.79
C THR A 294 -19.81 -19.72 -3.30
N HIS A 295 -18.86 -19.93 -4.22
CA HIS A 295 -18.05 -18.88 -4.83
C HIS A 295 -18.60 -18.43 -6.19
N LYS A 296 -19.67 -19.06 -6.65
CA LYS A 296 -20.34 -18.75 -7.92
C LYS A 296 -21.42 -17.72 -7.67
N THR A 297 -21.17 -16.47 -8.07
CA THR A 297 -22.20 -15.42 -8.03
C THR A 297 -22.73 -15.17 -9.44
N PRO A 298 -24.05 -14.94 -9.62
CA PRO A 298 -24.60 -14.62 -10.93
C PRO A 298 -23.90 -13.42 -11.60
N TRP A 299 -23.45 -12.45 -10.78
CA TRP A 299 -22.73 -11.28 -11.25
C TRP A 299 -21.39 -11.62 -11.91
N ILE A 300 -20.55 -12.47 -11.29
CA ILE A 300 -19.23 -12.79 -11.85
C ILE A 300 -19.36 -13.67 -13.09
N GLU A 301 -20.34 -14.58 -13.14
CA GLU A 301 -20.60 -15.43 -14.31
C GLU A 301 -21.05 -14.60 -15.51
N ARG A 302 -22.00 -13.68 -15.32
CA ARG A 302 -22.40 -12.73 -16.38
C ARG A 302 -21.23 -11.87 -16.86
N LEU A 303 -20.31 -11.50 -15.96
CA LEU A 303 -19.14 -10.71 -16.34
C LEU A 303 -18.12 -11.52 -17.14
N LEU A 304 -17.87 -12.77 -16.73
CA LEU A 304 -16.95 -13.69 -17.42
C LEU A 304 -17.47 -14.14 -18.78
N ALA A 305 -18.79 -14.19 -18.97
CA ALA A 305 -19.39 -14.48 -20.27
C ALA A 305 -19.08 -13.40 -21.34
N ARG A 306 -18.77 -12.17 -20.91
CA ARG A 306 -18.60 -11.01 -21.82
C ARG A 306 -17.25 -10.30 -21.74
N ARG A 307 -16.38 -10.64 -20.76
CA ARG A 307 -15.07 -10.00 -20.57
C ARG A 307 -13.96 -11.02 -20.31
N PRO A 308 -12.71 -10.71 -20.69
CA PRO A 308 -11.56 -11.55 -20.34
C PRO A 308 -11.42 -11.75 -18.83
N THR A 309 -10.93 -12.92 -18.42
CA THR A 309 -10.78 -13.33 -17.01
C THR A 309 -10.04 -12.30 -16.15
N ASN A 310 -8.98 -11.68 -16.68
CA ASN A 310 -8.22 -10.67 -15.96
C ASN A 310 -9.03 -9.38 -15.71
N VAL A 311 -9.88 -8.98 -16.66
CA VAL A 311 -10.79 -7.83 -16.49
C VAL A 311 -11.83 -8.15 -15.43
N ALA A 312 -12.44 -9.33 -15.48
CA ALA A 312 -13.41 -9.78 -14.49
C ALA A 312 -12.79 -9.88 -13.08
N THR A 313 -11.56 -10.36 -12.98
CA THR A 313 -10.78 -10.42 -11.72
C THR A 313 -10.59 -9.03 -11.12
N VAL A 314 -10.19 -8.04 -11.92
CA VAL A 314 -9.97 -6.67 -11.45
C VAL A 314 -11.29 -6.00 -11.06
N ALA A 315 -12.37 -6.25 -11.81
CA ALA A 315 -13.70 -5.77 -11.44
C ALA A 315 -14.17 -6.38 -10.09
N TYR A 316 -13.89 -7.66 -9.86
CA TYR A 316 -14.18 -8.30 -8.58
C TYR A 316 -13.30 -7.71 -7.44
N ALA A 317 -12.03 -7.40 -7.70
CA ALA A 317 -11.17 -6.70 -6.73
C ALA A 317 -11.70 -5.29 -6.38
N ASN A 318 -12.22 -4.54 -7.37
CA ASN A 318 -12.92 -3.27 -7.13
C ASN A 318 -14.15 -3.48 -6.23
N LYS A 319 -14.93 -4.53 -6.48
CA LYS A 319 -16.07 -4.90 -5.64
C LYS A 319 -15.66 -5.24 -4.20
N LEU A 320 -14.59 -6.02 -4.03
CA LEU A 320 -14.03 -6.36 -2.71
C LEU A 320 -13.63 -5.09 -1.93
N ALA A 321 -12.98 -4.12 -2.59
CA ALA A 321 -12.66 -2.85 -1.95
C ALA A 321 -13.93 -2.13 -1.44
N ARG A 322 -14.98 -2.06 -2.27
CA ARG A 322 -16.24 -1.40 -1.90
C ARG A 322 -16.94 -2.10 -0.73
N ILE A 323 -16.95 -3.43 -0.72
CA ILE A 323 -17.49 -4.22 0.38
C ILE A 323 -16.69 -4.01 1.66
N ALA A 324 -15.35 -4.04 1.56
CA ALA A 324 -14.47 -3.81 2.70
C ALA A 324 -14.72 -2.43 3.34
N TRP A 325 -14.84 -1.38 2.52
CA TRP A 325 -15.19 -0.05 3.03
C TRP A 325 -16.54 -0.02 3.73
N ALA A 326 -17.59 -0.64 3.16
CA ALA A 326 -18.91 -0.67 3.76
C ALA A 326 -18.91 -1.41 5.12
N ILE A 327 -18.18 -2.52 5.23
CA ILE A 327 -18.02 -3.26 6.49
C ILE A 327 -17.29 -2.40 7.54
N MET A 328 -16.20 -1.73 7.15
CA MET A 328 -15.48 -0.84 8.07
C MET A 328 -16.36 0.35 8.53
N MET A 329 -17.13 0.94 7.62
CA MET A 329 -18.00 2.09 7.94
C MET A 329 -19.18 1.75 8.84
N HIS A 330 -19.82 0.61 8.61
CA HIS A 330 -21.09 0.28 9.29
C HIS A 330 -20.94 -0.78 10.39
N GLY A 331 -19.77 -1.40 10.52
CA GLY A 331 -19.52 -2.44 11.52
C GLY A 331 -20.25 -3.77 11.25
N ASN A 332 -20.95 -3.90 10.13
CA ASN A 332 -21.73 -5.08 9.80
C ASN A 332 -20.84 -6.26 9.38
N ARG A 333 -21.31 -7.50 9.65
CA ARG A 333 -20.70 -8.71 9.07
C ARG A 333 -21.04 -8.82 7.58
N TYR A 334 -20.23 -9.56 6.84
CA TYR A 334 -20.48 -9.83 5.43
C TYR A 334 -21.84 -10.52 5.24
N ASN A 335 -22.69 -9.95 4.39
CA ASN A 335 -23.94 -10.56 3.95
C ASN A 335 -23.90 -10.72 2.42
N PRO A 336 -23.90 -11.94 1.89
CA PRO A 336 -23.80 -12.19 0.44
C PRO A 336 -24.99 -11.62 -0.34
N ALA A 337 -26.19 -11.57 0.24
CA ALA A 337 -27.37 -11.01 -0.41
C ALA A 337 -27.18 -9.51 -0.68
N LEU A 338 -26.74 -8.75 0.32
CA LEU A 338 -26.49 -7.32 0.18
C LEU A 338 -25.26 -7.02 -0.68
N ALA A 339 -24.24 -7.88 -0.64
CA ALA A 339 -22.99 -7.69 -1.36
C ALA A 339 -23.20 -7.64 -2.88
N PHE A 340 -24.18 -8.37 -3.43
CA PHE A 340 -24.39 -8.46 -4.88
C PHE A 340 -25.78 -8.01 -5.38
N ALA A 341 -26.73 -7.68 -4.49
CA ALA A 341 -28.09 -7.27 -4.86
C ALA A 341 -28.18 -5.90 -5.58
N THR A 342 -27.24 -4.99 -5.35
CA THR A 342 -27.35 -3.59 -5.82
C THR A 342 -26.23 -3.23 -6.78
N MET A 343 -26.29 -3.70 -8.03
CA MET A 343 -25.64 -2.99 -9.13
C MET A 343 -26.40 -3.22 -10.44
N PRO A 344 -26.74 -2.16 -11.20
CA PRO A 344 -27.11 -2.28 -12.60
C PRO A 344 -25.98 -2.92 -13.43
#